data_AF-A0A6N2CLX3-F1
#
_entry.id   AF-A0A6N2CLX3-F1
#
_cell.length_a   1.000
_cell.length_b   1.000
_cell.length_c   1.000
_cell.angle_alpha   90.00
_cell.angle_beta   90.00
_cell.angle_gamma   90.00
#
_symmetry.space_group_name_H-M   'P 1'
#
loop_
_entity.id
_entity.type
_entity.pdbx_description
1 polymer ?
#
loop_
_entity_poly.entity_id
_entity_poly.type
_entity_poly.pdbx_seq_one_letter_code
_entity_poly.pdbx_strand_id
1 'polypeptide(L)'
;MTTPIHGLVLVGGKSQRMGRDKAMLTYHGGQTQLEHTAALLQRVCPKVFISQRSEQSFPAPEGTEPIHDAYQTIQGPLCGILSAMQADPEAHWLVLACDLPYLTESALKKLIAAFQQAPPQLTAYRSSHDGLPEPLCAIYPAGSDSELLALSRELNKNCPRKLLIVKEAALIEQDDPRSLDNINTAEEYEQTRNMQIKVLYFAQLADLAGKTEEVQSIQDASAEKLYEALKKTYHFPHEFTQIQVAINHQLSAHQTGLKDGDSIAFLPPMTGG
;
A
#
# COMPACT_ATOMS: atom_id res chain seq x y z
N MET A 1 6.77 19.51 27.54
CA MET A 1 6.01 19.43 26.28
C MET A 1 6.42 18.14 25.59
N THR A 2 5.49 17.38 25.03
CA THR A 2 5.81 16.17 24.25
C THR A 2 6.39 16.60 22.91
N THR A 3 7.55 16.07 22.55
CA THR A 3 8.17 16.31 21.24
C THR A 3 7.23 15.88 20.11
N PRO A 4 6.94 16.74 19.11
CA PRO A 4 6.03 16.40 18.02
C PRO A 4 6.62 15.33 17.11
N ILE A 5 5.75 14.57 16.43
CA ILE A 5 6.12 13.61 15.38
C ILE A 5 5.60 14.14 14.05
N HIS A 6 6.48 14.72 13.22
CA HIS A 6 6.13 15.16 11.88
C HIS A 6 6.13 13.97 10.91
N GLY A 7 5.28 14.04 9.89
CA GLY A 7 5.25 13.08 8.80
C GLY A 7 6.19 13.50 7.67
N LEU A 8 6.93 12.55 7.10
CA LEU A 8 7.72 12.75 5.89
C LEU A 8 7.34 11.70 4.85
N VAL A 9 6.82 12.14 3.71
CA VAL A 9 6.66 11.28 2.54
C VAL A 9 7.93 11.36 1.70
N LEU A 10 8.59 10.23 1.52
CA LEU A 10 9.72 10.09 0.61
C LEU A 10 9.20 9.81 -0.81
N VAL A 11 9.37 10.79 -1.68
CA VAL A 11 9.12 10.65 -3.11
C VAL A 11 10.42 10.18 -3.78
N GLY A 12 10.52 8.88 -4.05
CA GLY A 12 11.77 8.27 -4.49
C GLY A 12 11.98 8.21 -6.01
N GLY A 13 13.23 8.49 -6.45
CA GLY A 13 13.88 7.83 -7.61
C GLY A 13 14.06 8.63 -8.90
N LYS A 14 14.99 8.20 -9.78
CA LYS A 14 15.12 8.67 -11.19
C LYS A 14 14.10 7.99 -12.13
N SER A 15 13.13 7.27 -11.59
CA SER A 15 12.21 6.45 -12.37
C SER A 15 11.19 7.31 -13.09
N GLN A 16 11.58 7.79 -14.27
CA GLN A 16 10.64 8.22 -15.31
C GLN A 16 10.04 6.95 -15.92
N ARG A 17 8.81 6.61 -15.55
CA ARG A 17 7.99 5.70 -16.37
C ARG A 17 7.02 6.60 -17.13
N MET A 18 7.14 6.63 -18.46
CA MET A 18 6.27 7.43 -19.34
C MET A 18 6.32 8.96 -19.13
N GLY A 19 7.48 9.52 -18.80
CA GLY A 19 7.67 10.98 -18.73
C GLY A 19 6.96 11.69 -17.57
N ARG A 20 6.40 10.95 -16.61
CA ARG A 20 5.82 11.46 -15.35
C ARG A 20 6.49 10.78 -14.16
N ASP A 21 6.62 11.53 -13.06
CA ASP A 21 7.22 11.02 -11.83
C ASP A 21 6.33 9.92 -11.21
N LYS A 22 6.94 8.84 -10.71
CA LYS A 22 6.23 7.66 -10.17
C LYS A 22 5.26 8.03 -9.03
N ALA A 23 5.58 9.06 -8.26
CA ALA A 23 4.71 9.55 -7.19
C ALA A 23 3.37 10.11 -7.68
N MET A 24 3.27 10.48 -8.97
CA MET A 24 2.05 10.96 -9.62
C MET A 24 1.21 9.82 -10.22
N LEU A 25 1.57 8.56 -9.99
CA LEU A 25 0.71 7.43 -10.36
C LEU A 25 -0.59 7.53 -9.57
N THR A 26 -1.70 7.61 -10.30
CA THR A 26 -3.05 7.65 -9.74
C THR A 26 -3.56 6.25 -9.39
N TYR A 27 -4.07 6.10 -8.17
CA TYR A 27 -4.95 5.01 -7.77
C TYR A 27 -6.40 5.25 -8.25
N HIS A 28 -7.26 4.22 -8.15
CA HIS A 28 -8.70 4.39 -8.40
C HIS A 28 -9.33 5.38 -7.41
N GLY A 29 -10.15 6.29 -7.94
CA GLY A 29 -10.66 7.47 -7.22
C GLY A 29 -9.96 8.77 -7.63
N GLY A 30 -8.94 8.69 -8.51
CA GLY A 30 -8.23 9.84 -9.05
C GLY A 30 -7.11 10.37 -8.16
N GLN A 31 -6.91 9.79 -6.98
CA GLN A 31 -5.88 10.19 -6.03
C GLN A 31 -4.54 9.52 -6.35
N THR A 32 -3.46 10.29 -6.35
CA THR A 32 -2.08 9.83 -6.55
C THR A 32 -1.55 9.07 -5.33
N GLN A 33 -0.49 8.27 -5.51
CA GLN A 33 0.19 7.59 -4.39
C GLN A 33 0.69 8.58 -3.34
N LEU A 34 1.20 9.72 -3.83
CA LEU A 34 1.62 10.84 -2.99
C LEU A 34 0.46 11.39 -2.15
N GLU A 35 -0.66 11.74 -2.78
CA GLU A 35 -1.83 12.28 -2.08
C GLU A 35 -2.40 11.28 -1.07
N HIS A 36 -2.43 9.99 -1.42
CA HIS A 36 -2.90 8.94 -0.50
C HIS A 36 -2.03 8.86 0.75
N THR A 37 -0.71 8.77 0.56
CA THR A 37 0.26 8.67 1.67
C THR A 37 0.27 9.94 2.53
N ALA A 38 0.19 11.12 1.89
CA ALA A 38 0.10 12.39 2.59
C ALA A 38 -1.18 12.49 3.45
N ALA A 39 -2.34 12.14 2.88
CA ALA A 39 -3.60 12.13 3.59
C ALA A 39 -3.60 11.14 4.77
N LEU A 40 -2.87 10.02 4.66
CA LEU A 40 -2.70 9.07 5.75
C LEU A 40 -1.88 9.67 6.90
N LEU A 41 -0.74 10.31 6.59
CA LEU A 41 0.10 10.97 7.58
C LEU A 41 -0.61 12.14 8.27
N GLN A 42 -1.41 12.93 7.52
CA GLN A 42 -2.14 14.07 8.07
C GLN A 42 -3.15 13.69 9.17
N ARG A 43 -3.57 12.41 9.23
CA ARG A 43 -4.46 11.91 10.29
C ARG A 43 -3.74 11.62 11.60
N VAL A 44 -2.42 11.48 11.57
CA VAL A 44 -1.61 11.04 12.72
C VAL A 44 -0.48 11.99 13.09
N CYS A 45 -0.11 12.92 12.20
CA CYS A 45 0.96 13.90 12.39
C CYS A 45 0.40 15.34 12.32
N PRO A 46 0.90 16.28 13.15
CA PRO A 46 0.47 17.68 13.12
C PRO A 46 0.98 18.43 11.88
N LYS A 47 2.11 18.01 11.32
CA LYS A 47 2.67 18.54 10.07
C LYS A 47 3.13 17.39 9.19
N VAL A 48 2.97 17.56 7.89
CA VAL A 48 3.39 16.58 6.88
C VAL A 48 4.21 17.27 5.82
N PHE A 49 5.35 16.67 5.52
CA PHE A 49 6.33 17.17 4.57
C PHE A 49 6.52 16.19 3.43
N ILE A 50 6.81 16.72 2.25
CA ILE A 50 7.17 15.91 1.10
C ILE A 50 8.65 16.12 0.78
N SER A 51 9.43 15.04 0.83
CA SER A 51 10.83 15.06 0.42
C SER A 51 10.92 15.16 -1.11
N GLN A 52 11.64 16.16 -1.60
CA GLN A 52 11.84 16.44 -3.02
C GLN A 52 13.34 16.61 -3.31
N ARG A 53 13.80 16.19 -4.48
CA ARG A 53 15.12 16.65 -4.96
C ARG A 53 15.04 18.11 -5.37
N SER A 54 16.15 18.82 -5.35
CA SER A 54 16.24 20.23 -5.73
C SER A 54 15.74 20.50 -7.16
N GLU A 55 15.87 19.51 -8.05
CA GLU A 55 15.46 19.56 -9.47
C GLU A 55 13.97 19.18 -9.69
N GLN A 56 13.31 18.63 -8.67
CA GLN A 56 11.93 18.16 -8.75
C GLN A 56 10.98 19.24 -8.22
N SER A 57 9.95 19.55 -9.00
CA SER A 57 8.82 20.36 -8.56
C SER A 57 7.54 19.65 -8.98
N PHE A 58 6.77 19.23 -7.99
CA PHE A 58 5.44 18.66 -8.20
C PHE A 58 4.45 19.41 -7.32
N PRO A 59 3.16 19.48 -7.73
CA PRO A 59 2.12 20.07 -6.90
C PRO A 59 2.05 19.30 -5.58
N ALA A 60 2.38 19.98 -4.50
CA ALA A 60 2.28 19.41 -3.16
C ALA A 60 0.79 19.20 -2.83
N PRO A 61 0.41 18.04 -2.25
CA PRO A 61 -0.93 17.87 -1.71
C PRO A 61 -1.26 19.00 -0.72
N GLU A 62 -2.53 19.40 -0.68
CA GLU A 62 -2.99 20.44 0.24
C GLU A 62 -2.62 20.11 1.70
N GLY A 63 -2.15 21.10 2.45
CA GLY A 63 -1.73 20.90 3.84
C GLY A 63 -0.39 20.17 4.00
N THR A 64 0.46 20.15 2.96
CA THR A 64 1.83 19.63 3.03
C THR A 64 2.86 20.69 2.64
N GLU A 65 4.09 20.54 3.15
CA GLU A 65 5.21 21.44 2.88
C GLU A 65 6.37 20.68 2.19
N PRO A 66 7.07 21.27 1.21
CA PRO A 66 8.22 20.61 0.58
C PRO A 66 9.46 20.66 1.50
N ILE A 67 10.26 19.59 1.49
CA ILE A 67 11.62 19.55 2.03
C ILE A 67 12.56 19.12 0.93
N HIS A 68 13.56 19.96 0.63
CA HIS A 68 14.56 19.65 -0.38
C HIS A 68 15.79 18.96 0.21
N ASP A 69 16.38 18.05 -0.57
CA ASP A 69 17.66 17.43 -0.24
C ASP A 69 18.75 18.49 0.06
N ALA A 70 19.30 18.45 1.28
CA ALA A 70 20.30 19.41 1.78
C ALA A 70 21.75 18.86 1.71
N TYR A 71 21.92 17.56 1.48
CA TYR A 71 23.24 16.89 1.51
C TYR A 71 23.68 16.45 0.11
N GLN A 72 24.74 17.06 -0.42
CA GLN A 72 25.26 16.75 -1.76
C GLN A 72 25.97 15.38 -1.83
N THR A 73 26.56 14.92 -0.72
CA THR A 73 27.35 13.68 -0.66
C THR A 73 26.55 12.47 -0.17
N ILE A 74 25.34 12.69 0.34
CA ILE A 74 24.42 11.62 0.76
C ILE A 74 23.42 11.40 -0.37
N GLN A 75 23.16 10.14 -0.71
CA GLN A 75 22.26 9.78 -1.79
C GLN A 75 21.13 8.88 -1.30
N GLY A 76 20.03 8.91 -2.04
CA GLY A 76 18.87 8.06 -1.80
C GLY A 76 18.04 8.50 -0.59
N PRO A 77 17.18 7.61 -0.07
CA PRO A 77 16.24 7.92 1.01
C PRO A 77 16.87 8.54 2.26
N LEU A 78 18.12 8.18 2.57
CA LEU A 78 18.84 8.76 3.71
C LEU A 78 19.03 10.27 3.59
N CYS A 79 19.24 10.79 2.37
CA CYS A 79 19.38 12.24 2.16
C CYS A 79 18.09 12.97 2.55
N GLY A 80 16.93 12.47 2.12
CA GLY A 80 15.63 13.04 2.46
C GLY A 80 15.35 12.98 3.97
N ILE A 81 15.65 11.85 4.62
CA ILE A 81 15.51 11.68 6.07
C ILE A 81 16.37 12.70 6.83
N LEU A 82 17.67 12.77 6.51
CA LEU A 82 18.58 13.70 7.18
C LEU A 82 18.22 15.16 6.89
N SER A 83 17.76 15.48 5.68
CA SER A 83 17.32 16.83 5.31
C SER A 83 16.09 17.27 6.10
N ALA A 84 15.15 16.35 6.34
CA ALA A 84 14.01 16.60 7.19
C ALA A 84 14.42 16.85 8.65
N MET A 85 15.29 15.98 9.19
CA MET A 85 15.82 16.15 10.54
C MET A 85 16.62 17.45 10.69
N GLN A 86 17.33 17.89 9.66
CA GLN A 86 18.02 19.17 9.66
C GLN A 86 17.03 20.35 9.65
N ALA A 87 15.89 20.22 8.97
CA ALA A 87 14.87 21.27 8.89
C ALA A 87 14.15 21.48 10.23
N ASP A 88 13.92 20.42 11.00
CA ASP A 88 13.42 20.50 12.39
C ASP A 88 14.12 19.45 13.29
N PRO A 89 15.26 19.81 13.90
CA PRO A 89 16.06 18.90 14.74
C PRO A 89 15.38 18.50 16.05
N GLU A 90 14.42 19.31 16.49
CA GLU A 90 13.69 19.13 17.74
C GLU A 90 12.44 18.26 17.55
N ALA A 91 12.12 17.83 16.32
CA ALA A 91 10.98 16.96 16.03
C ALA A 91 11.40 15.50 15.77
N HIS A 92 10.50 14.58 16.10
CA HIS A 92 10.55 13.20 15.62
C HIS A 92 9.99 13.12 14.20
N TRP A 93 10.43 12.14 13.43
CA TRP A 93 10.06 12.00 12.02
C TRP A 93 9.49 10.63 11.72
N LEU A 94 8.19 10.56 11.43
CA LEU A 94 7.53 9.38 10.86
C LEU A 94 7.72 9.40 9.34
N VAL A 95 8.56 8.49 8.85
CA VAL A 95 9.01 8.43 7.46
C VAL A 95 8.29 7.32 6.72
N LEU A 96 7.62 7.67 5.62
CA LEU A 96 6.93 6.74 4.74
C LEU A 96 7.46 6.81 3.30
N ALA A 97 7.61 5.67 2.63
CA ALA A 97 7.63 5.63 1.17
C ALA A 97 6.24 5.98 0.61
N CYS A 98 6.20 6.62 -0.55
CA CYS A 98 4.93 7.00 -1.18
C CYS A 98 4.18 5.82 -1.83
N ASP A 99 4.78 4.63 -1.94
CA ASP A 99 4.26 3.49 -2.69
C ASP A 99 3.76 2.32 -1.82
N LEU A 100 3.20 2.63 -0.64
CA LEU A 100 2.66 1.68 0.34
C LEU A 100 1.11 1.68 0.40
N PRO A 101 0.41 1.11 -0.59
CA PRO A 101 -1.05 1.25 -0.74
C PRO A 101 -1.90 0.54 0.30
N TYR A 102 -1.35 -0.46 1.00
CA TYR A 102 -2.08 -1.21 2.03
C TYR A 102 -1.85 -0.67 3.43
N LEU A 103 -1.01 0.36 3.56
CA LEU A 103 -0.71 0.93 4.85
C LEU A 103 -1.94 1.61 5.42
N THR A 104 -2.25 1.30 6.67
CA THR A 104 -3.47 1.77 7.34
C THR A 104 -3.15 2.75 8.45
N GLU A 105 -4.15 3.56 8.81
CA GLU A 105 -4.03 4.50 9.93
C GLU A 105 -3.80 3.76 11.26
N SER A 106 -4.42 2.58 11.43
CA SER A 106 -4.18 1.71 12.57
C SER A 106 -2.72 1.24 12.66
N ALA A 107 -2.10 0.90 11.53
CA ALA A 107 -0.68 0.53 11.49
C ALA A 107 0.21 1.72 11.90
N LEU A 108 -0.10 2.94 11.45
CA LEU A 108 0.66 4.13 11.86
C LEU A 108 0.50 4.43 13.35
N LYS A 109 -0.74 4.36 13.88
CA LYS A 109 -1.00 4.55 15.31
C LYS A 109 -0.28 3.52 16.17
N LYS A 110 -0.21 2.26 15.74
CA LYS A 110 0.55 1.20 16.41
C LYS A 110 2.05 1.52 16.45
N LEU A 111 2.61 1.99 15.34
CA LEU A 111 4.02 2.40 15.26
C LEU A 111 4.32 3.59 16.19
N ILE A 112 3.47 4.61 16.19
CA ILE A 112 3.58 5.77 17.09
C ILE A 112 3.49 5.35 18.55
N ALA A 113 2.53 4.48 18.90
CA ALA A 113 2.36 3.99 20.26
C ALA A 113 3.58 3.19 20.74
N ALA A 114 4.20 2.39 19.87
CA ALA A 114 5.44 1.68 20.18
C ALA A 114 6.61 2.63 20.38
N PHE A 115 6.77 3.64 19.51
CA PHE A 115 7.82 4.65 19.61
C PHE A 115 7.73 5.50 20.87
N GLN A 116 6.51 5.80 21.35
CA GLN A 116 6.28 6.58 22.55
C GLN A 116 6.60 5.82 23.86
N GLN A 117 6.92 4.52 23.78
CA GLN A 117 7.45 3.79 24.93
C GLN A 117 8.88 4.29 25.22
N ALA A 118 9.11 4.78 26.44
CA ALA A 118 10.38 5.41 26.80
C ALA A 118 11.50 4.38 27.02
N PRO A 119 12.76 4.69 26.65
CA PRO A 119 13.21 5.91 25.95
C PRO A 119 12.89 5.88 24.43
N PRO A 120 12.63 7.03 23.78
CA PRO A 120 12.45 7.08 22.34
C PRO A 120 13.69 6.57 21.60
N GLN A 121 13.51 5.57 20.74
CA GLN A 121 14.56 5.02 19.88
C GLN A 121 14.05 4.85 18.46
N LEU A 122 14.97 4.64 17.52
CA LEU A 122 14.62 4.28 16.15
C LEU A 122 13.64 3.11 16.19
N THR A 123 12.46 3.27 15.58
CA THR A 123 11.38 2.28 15.64
C THR A 123 10.88 2.01 14.23
N ALA A 124 10.80 0.75 13.84
CA ALA A 124 10.37 0.34 12.52
C ALA A 124 9.52 -0.93 12.58
N TYR A 125 8.80 -1.24 11.52
CA TYR A 125 8.23 -2.56 11.37
C TYR A 125 9.28 -3.60 11.00
N ARG A 126 9.05 -4.84 11.43
CA ARG A 126 9.69 -6.02 10.84
C ARG A 126 9.04 -6.33 9.50
N SER A 127 9.86 -6.36 8.45
CA SER A 127 9.45 -6.82 7.12
C SER A 127 9.03 -8.28 7.16
N SER A 128 7.88 -8.59 6.58
CA SER A 128 7.31 -9.93 6.45
C SER A 128 8.08 -10.79 5.44
N HIS A 129 8.88 -10.18 4.57
CA HIS A 129 9.64 -10.85 3.50
C HIS A 129 10.98 -11.40 3.97
N ASP A 130 11.73 -10.63 4.76
CA ASP A 130 13.11 -10.93 5.14
C ASP A 130 13.40 -10.78 6.65
N GLY A 131 12.41 -10.37 7.45
CA GLY A 131 12.55 -10.19 8.89
C GLY A 131 13.41 -8.98 9.29
N LEU A 132 13.85 -8.16 8.33
CA LEU A 132 14.68 -6.99 8.56
C LEU A 132 13.83 -5.72 8.83
N PRO A 133 14.41 -4.64 9.36
CA PRO A 133 13.68 -3.39 9.57
C PRO A 133 13.18 -2.80 8.25
N GLU A 134 11.94 -2.30 8.20
CA GLU A 134 11.44 -1.50 7.08
C GLU A 134 11.75 -0.01 7.30
N PRO A 135 12.80 0.56 6.68
CA PRO A 135 13.21 1.92 6.99
C PRO A 135 12.28 2.99 6.42
N LEU A 136 11.46 2.66 5.44
CA LEU A 136 10.53 3.62 4.82
C LEU A 136 9.11 3.42 5.35
N CYS A 137 9.00 2.86 6.56
CA CYS A 137 7.85 2.92 7.45
C CYS A 137 8.38 2.87 8.90
N ALA A 138 9.03 3.96 9.31
CA ALA A 138 9.81 4.03 10.55
C ALA A 138 9.76 5.42 11.19
N ILE A 139 10.01 5.48 12.49
CA ILE A 139 10.13 6.73 13.25
C ILE A 139 11.60 6.96 13.63
N TYR A 140 12.10 8.14 13.27
CA TYR A 140 13.44 8.64 13.57
C TYR A 140 13.38 9.65 14.72
N PRO A 141 14.06 9.40 15.86
CA PRO A 141 14.06 10.32 17.00
C PRO A 141 14.71 11.67 16.69
N ALA A 142 14.27 12.71 17.40
CA ALA A 142 14.86 14.04 17.37
C ALA A 142 16.33 13.96 17.81
N GLY A 143 17.21 14.76 17.21
CA GLY A 143 18.64 14.77 17.51
C GLY A 143 19.45 13.52 17.12
N SER A 144 18.86 12.53 16.43
CA SER A 144 19.61 11.35 15.95
C SER A 144 20.32 11.55 14.60
N ASP A 145 20.21 12.74 14.00
CA ASP A 145 20.74 13.09 12.68
C ASP A 145 22.27 13.03 12.62
N SER A 146 22.94 13.62 13.61
CA SER A 146 24.40 13.67 13.68
C SER A 146 25.02 12.27 13.78
N GLU A 147 24.41 11.40 14.58
CA GLU A 147 24.82 10.01 14.76
C GLU A 147 24.57 9.19 13.48
N LEU A 148 23.39 9.32 12.87
CA LEU A 148 23.06 8.62 11.62
C LEU A 148 24.00 9.04 10.48
N LEU A 149 24.31 10.34 10.38
CA LEU A 149 25.26 10.86 9.40
C LEU A 149 26.69 10.36 9.64
N ALA A 150 27.15 10.34 10.89
CA ALA A 150 28.46 9.80 11.25
C ALA A 150 28.56 8.31 10.91
N LEU A 151 27.54 7.52 11.28
CA LEU A 151 27.48 6.09 11.01
C LEU A 151 27.44 5.79 9.51
N SER A 152 26.69 6.58 8.73
CA SER A 152 26.65 6.46 7.28
C SER A 152 28.02 6.64 6.64
N ARG A 153 28.81 7.60 7.13
CA ARG A 153 30.19 7.86 6.68
C ARG A 153 31.14 6.74 7.08
N GLU A 154 31.07 6.28 8.33
CA GLU A 154 31.88 5.18 8.85
C GLU A 154 31.67 3.89 8.04
N LEU A 155 30.41 3.55 7.77
CA LEU A 155 30.05 2.37 6.99
C LEU A 155 30.29 2.54 5.48
N ASN A 156 30.51 3.77 5.01
CA ASN A 156 30.48 4.15 3.59
C ASN A 156 29.19 3.63 2.91
N LYS A 157 28.04 3.80 3.59
CA LYS A 157 26.72 3.33 3.16
C LYS A 157 25.64 4.35 3.48
N ASN A 158 24.82 4.68 2.48
CA ASN A 158 23.66 5.58 2.61
C ASN A 158 22.33 4.81 2.72
N CYS A 159 22.36 3.53 3.13
CA CYS A 159 21.17 2.69 3.20
C CYS A 159 20.51 2.79 4.59
N PRO A 160 19.31 3.40 4.72
CA PRO A 160 18.67 3.55 6.01
C PRO A 160 18.40 2.22 6.73
N ARG A 161 18.03 1.15 5.99
CA ARG A 161 17.84 -0.19 6.56
C ARG A 161 19.10 -0.67 7.29
N LYS A 162 20.28 -0.44 6.71
CA LYS A 162 21.56 -0.82 7.33
C LYS A 162 21.83 -0.03 8.61
N LEU A 163 21.50 1.26 8.63
CA LEU A 163 21.64 2.09 9.83
C LEU A 163 20.70 1.59 10.94
N LEU A 164 19.44 1.28 10.63
CA LEU A 164 18.49 0.72 11.59
C LEU A 164 18.98 -0.61 12.20
N ILE A 165 19.58 -1.47 11.39
CA ILE A 165 20.16 -2.74 11.86
C ILE A 165 21.32 -2.47 12.83
N VAL A 166 22.27 -1.61 12.46
CA VAL A 166 23.44 -1.33 13.30
C VAL A 166 23.08 -0.57 14.57
N LYS A 167 22.03 0.25 14.52
CA LYS A 167 21.48 0.98 15.67
C LYS A 167 20.49 0.18 16.51
N GLU A 168 20.27 -1.10 16.19
CA GLU A 168 19.37 -1.99 16.92
C GLU A 168 17.98 -1.37 17.13
N ALA A 169 17.39 -0.87 16.04
CA ALA A 169 16.06 -0.26 16.06
C ALA A 169 15.02 -1.19 16.71
N ALA A 170 14.07 -0.61 17.45
CA ALA A 170 12.93 -1.33 17.99
C ALA A 170 12.06 -1.82 16.84
N LEU A 171 11.85 -3.13 16.76
CA LEU A 171 11.04 -3.74 15.71
C LEU A 171 9.70 -4.19 16.26
N ILE A 172 8.63 -3.79 15.57
CA ILE A 172 7.27 -4.27 15.83
C ILE A 172 6.75 -5.11 14.67
N GLU A 173 5.82 -6.02 14.98
CA GLU A 173 5.22 -6.91 14.00
C GLU A 173 4.05 -6.24 13.27
N GLN A 174 3.90 -6.54 11.98
CA GLN A 174 2.76 -6.11 11.16
C GLN A 174 1.51 -6.92 11.52
N ASP A 175 0.34 -6.27 11.56
CA ASP A 175 -0.93 -6.99 11.75
C ASP A 175 -1.41 -7.65 10.44
N ASP A 176 -1.28 -6.93 9.32
CA ASP A 176 -1.42 -7.49 7.97
C ASP A 176 -0.01 -7.58 7.33
N PRO A 177 0.49 -8.77 6.96
CA PRO A 177 1.79 -8.96 6.31
C PRO A 177 1.98 -8.15 5.02
N ARG A 178 0.90 -7.68 4.39
CA ARG A 178 0.92 -6.87 3.16
C ARG A 178 1.02 -5.37 3.44
N SER A 179 0.95 -4.93 4.70
CA SER A 179 0.91 -3.50 5.06
C SER A 179 2.06 -2.70 4.46
N LEU A 180 3.20 -3.34 4.24
CA LEU A 180 4.44 -2.76 3.73
C LEU A 180 4.79 -3.18 2.30
N ASP A 181 3.88 -3.85 1.59
CA ASP A 181 4.12 -4.25 0.22
C ASP A 181 4.15 -3.01 -0.69
N ASN A 182 5.29 -2.79 -1.34
CA ASN A 182 5.44 -1.70 -2.31
C ASN A 182 4.75 -2.07 -3.63
N ILE A 183 4.01 -1.11 -4.20
CA ILE A 183 3.45 -1.26 -5.53
C ILE A 183 4.11 -0.29 -6.50
N ASN A 184 4.83 -0.85 -7.47
CA ASN A 184 5.66 -0.11 -8.39
C ASN A 184 4.94 0.28 -9.68
N THR A 185 3.85 -0.40 -10.05
CA THR A 185 3.04 -0.11 -11.25
C THR A 185 1.55 0.01 -10.94
N ALA A 186 0.82 0.74 -11.79
CA ALA A 186 -0.64 0.78 -11.73
C ALA A 186 -1.26 -0.61 -11.98
N GLU A 187 -0.64 -1.43 -12.84
CA GLU A 187 -1.06 -2.80 -13.14
C GLU A 187 -0.90 -3.73 -11.92
N GLU A 188 0.20 -3.62 -11.16
CA GLU A 188 0.37 -4.31 -9.89
C GLU A 188 -0.71 -3.88 -8.89
N TYR A 189 -1.07 -2.58 -8.85
CA TYR A 189 -2.17 -2.10 -8.01
C TYR A 189 -3.53 -2.68 -8.44
N GLU A 190 -3.85 -2.70 -9.74
CA GLU A 190 -5.10 -3.25 -10.27
C GLU A 190 -5.22 -4.77 -10.00
N GLN A 191 -4.13 -5.52 -10.19
CA GLN A 191 -4.08 -6.95 -9.90
C GLN A 191 -4.31 -7.27 -8.42
N THR A 192 -3.97 -6.34 -7.52
CA THR A 192 -4.09 -6.54 -6.08
C THR A 192 -5.46 -6.30 -5.48
N ARG A 193 -6.40 -5.76 -6.27
CA ARG A 193 -7.81 -5.63 -5.88
C ARG A 193 -8.73 -6.56 -6.64
N ASN A 194 -8.21 -7.39 -7.54
CA ASN A 194 -9.03 -8.42 -8.13
C ASN A 194 -9.18 -9.59 -7.15
N MET A 195 -10.40 -9.83 -6.71
CA MET A 195 -10.77 -11.05 -6.04
C MET A 195 -10.71 -12.19 -7.04
N GLN A 196 -10.06 -13.28 -6.65
CA GLN A 196 -10.07 -14.52 -7.41
C GLN A 196 -11.29 -15.33 -6.99
N ILE A 197 -12.28 -15.38 -7.87
CA ILE A 197 -13.51 -16.12 -7.66
C ILE A 197 -13.47 -17.38 -8.51
N LYS A 198 -13.63 -18.53 -7.86
CA LYS A 198 -13.77 -19.80 -8.56
C LYS A 198 -15.20 -19.94 -9.06
N VAL A 199 -15.42 -19.85 -10.36
CA VAL A 199 -16.72 -20.06 -10.99
C VAL A 199 -16.88 -21.53 -11.34
N LEU A 200 -17.97 -22.13 -10.89
CA LEU A 200 -18.36 -23.51 -11.19
C LEU A 200 -19.52 -23.51 -12.18
N TYR A 201 -19.36 -24.24 -13.28
CA TYR A 201 -20.37 -24.38 -14.32
C TYR A 201 -21.04 -25.73 -14.25
N PHE A 202 -22.36 -25.74 -14.43
CA PHE A 202 -23.18 -26.95 -14.43
C PHE A 202 -24.13 -26.96 -15.63
N ALA A 203 -24.50 -28.17 -16.07
CA ALA A 203 -25.46 -28.40 -17.15
C ALA A 203 -25.15 -27.55 -18.40
N GLN A 204 -26.16 -26.88 -18.96
CA GLN A 204 -26.03 -26.09 -20.18
C GLN A 204 -24.93 -25.02 -20.12
N LEU A 205 -24.66 -24.44 -18.94
CA LEU A 205 -23.59 -23.43 -18.80
C LEU A 205 -22.19 -24.05 -18.96
N ALA A 206 -22.00 -25.29 -18.50
CA ALA A 206 -20.74 -26.00 -18.69
C ALA A 206 -20.51 -26.36 -20.16
N ASP A 207 -21.57 -26.77 -20.87
CA ASP A 207 -21.52 -27.07 -22.30
C ASP A 207 -21.16 -25.82 -23.12
N LEU A 208 -21.77 -24.66 -22.79
CA LEU A 208 -21.50 -23.38 -23.46
C LEU A 208 -20.11 -22.82 -23.13
N ALA A 209 -19.66 -22.94 -21.87
CA ALA A 209 -18.34 -22.48 -21.47
C ALA A 209 -17.20 -23.42 -21.93
N GLY A 210 -17.54 -24.66 -22.30
CA GLY A 210 -16.58 -25.72 -22.68
C GLY A 210 -15.70 -26.20 -21.52
N LYS A 211 -16.09 -25.91 -20.28
CA LYS A 211 -15.33 -26.18 -19.05
C LYS A 211 -16.27 -26.29 -17.86
N THR A 212 -15.87 -27.02 -16.82
CA THR A 212 -16.66 -27.18 -15.59
C THR A 212 -16.31 -26.16 -14.51
N GLU A 213 -15.14 -25.53 -14.61
CA GLU A 213 -14.72 -24.48 -13.69
C GLU A 213 -13.71 -23.52 -14.32
N GLU A 214 -13.63 -22.32 -13.78
CA GLU A 214 -12.53 -21.38 -14.02
C GLU A 214 -12.36 -20.40 -12.86
N VAL A 215 -11.24 -19.69 -12.85
CA VAL A 215 -11.02 -18.59 -11.91
C VAL A 215 -11.21 -17.28 -12.65
N GLN A 216 -12.13 -16.45 -12.16
CA GLN A 216 -12.36 -15.11 -12.64
C GLN A 216 -11.76 -14.09 -11.68
N SER A 217 -11.08 -13.11 -12.26
CA SER A 217 -10.46 -12.00 -11.55
C SER A 217 -11.42 -10.81 -11.61
N ILE A 218 -12.10 -10.51 -10.49
CA ILE A 218 -13.14 -9.46 -10.45
C ILE A 218 -12.84 -8.39 -9.40
N GLN A 219 -13.19 -7.14 -9.72
CA GLN A 219 -13.02 -6.01 -8.79
C GLN A 219 -14.29 -5.72 -7.99
N ASP A 220 -15.45 -6.05 -8.56
CA ASP A 220 -16.75 -5.82 -7.94
C ASP A 220 -17.21 -7.09 -7.22
N ALA A 221 -17.61 -6.97 -5.96
CA ALA A 221 -18.14 -8.08 -5.17
C ALA A 221 -19.51 -8.57 -5.67
N SER A 222 -20.09 -7.99 -6.72
CA SER A 222 -21.40 -8.33 -7.24
C SER A 222 -21.39 -9.61 -8.09
N ALA A 223 -22.12 -10.64 -7.64
CA ALA A 223 -22.41 -11.83 -8.43
C ALA A 223 -23.11 -11.50 -9.77
N GLU A 224 -23.98 -10.49 -9.80
CA GLU A 224 -24.65 -10.03 -11.03
C GLU A 224 -23.66 -9.57 -12.12
N LYS A 225 -22.74 -8.66 -11.78
CA LYS A 225 -21.75 -8.16 -12.74
C LYS A 225 -20.81 -9.26 -13.22
N LEU A 226 -20.42 -10.18 -12.34
CA LEU A 226 -19.67 -11.37 -12.72
C LEU A 226 -20.47 -12.20 -13.74
N TYR A 227 -21.74 -12.51 -13.46
CA TYR A 227 -22.57 -13.28 -14.39
C TYR A 227 -22.77 -12.56 -15.74
N GLU A 228 -23.02 -11.26 -15.76
CA GLU A 228 -23.18 -10.49 -16.99
C GLU A 228 -21.91 -10.47 -17.85
N ALA A 229 -20.73 -10.45 -17.22
CA ALA A 229 -19.45 -10.59 -17.93
C ALA A 229 -19.33 -11.98 -18.56
N LEU A 230 -19.63 -13.04 -17.80
CA LEU A 230 -19.61 -14.42 -18.28
C LEU A 230 -20.63 -14.66 -19.39
N LYS A 231 -21.83 -14.09 -19.26
CA LYS A 231 -22.89 -14.14 -20.25
C LYS A 231 -22.45 -13.54 -21.58
N LYS A 232 -21.72 -12.42 -21.57
CA LYS A 232 -21.15 -11.83 -22.80
C LYS A 232 -20.05 -12.70 -23.41
N THR A 233 -19.19 -13.29 -22.58
CA THR A 233 -18.08 -14.13 -23.05
C THR A 233 -18.57 -15.46 -23.65
N TYR A 234 -19.46 -16.15 -22.94
CA TYR A 234 -19.93 -17.49 -23.28
C TYR A 234 -21.33 -17.52 -23.91
N HIS A 235 -21.93 -16.35 -24.16
CA HIS A 235 -23.25 -16.20 -24.76
C HIS A 235 -24.35 -16.97 -24.01
N PHE A 236 -24.32 -16.90 -22.68
CA PHE A 236 -25.31 -17.60 -21.85
C PHE A 236 -26.75 -17.11 -22.12
N PRO A 237 -27.74 -18.01 -22.18
CA PRO A 237 -29.07 -17.69 -22.68
C PRO A 237 -30.00 -17.03 -21.65
N HIS A 238 -29.65 -17.09 -20.36
CA HIS A 238 -30.51 -16.64 -19.26
C HIS A 238 -30.09 -15.27 -18.72
N GLU A 239 -31.08 -14.49 -18.29
CA GLU A 239 -30.85 -13.27 -17.51
C GLU A 239 -30.46 -13.61 -16.07
N PHE A 240 -29.67 -12.76 -15.41
CA PHE A 240 -29.23 -12.99 -14.04
C PHE A 240 -30.40 -13.20 -13.05
N THR A 241 -31.53 -12.54 -13.28
CA THR A 241 -32.76 -12.70 -12.47
C THR A 241 -33.38 -14.09 -12.53
N GLN A 242 -33.04 -14.89 -13.54
CA GLN A 242 -33.54 -16.26 -13.74
C GLN A 242 -32.58 -17.33 -13.20
N ILE A 243 -31.37 -16.92 -12.82
CA ILE A 243 -30.30 -17.79 -12.33
C ILE A 243 -30.34 -17.86 -10.81
N GLN A 244 -30.23 -19.06 -10.24
CA GLN A 244 -29.93 -19.18 -8.81
C GLN A 244 -28.42 -19.10 -8.58
N VAL A 245 -28.03 -18.41 -7.51
CA VAL A 245 -26.63 -18.24 -7.11
C VAL A 245 -26.33 -19.10 -5.90
N ALA A 246 -25.29 -19.91 -5.96
CA ALA A 246 -24.72 -20.58 -4.80
C ALA A 246 -23.29 -20.10 -4.57
N ILE A 247 -22.98 -19.63 -3.36
CA ILE A 247 -21.64 -19.19 -2.94
C ILE A 247 -21.14 -20.18 -1.88
N ASN A 248 -19.93 -20.70 -2.02
CA ASN A 248 -19.32 -21.68 -1.14
C ASN A 248 -20.24 -22.89 -0.86
N HIS A 249 -20.82 -23.42 -1.95
CA HIS A 249 -21.75 -24.56 -1.95
C HIS A 249 -23.10 -24.30 -1.23
N GLN A 250 -23.46 -23.04 -0.95
CA GLN A 250 -24.74 -22.67 -0.32
C GLN A 250 -25.54 -21.70 -1.17
N LEU A 251 -26.83 -21.98 -1.37
CA LEU A 251 -27.74 -21.05 -2.05
C LEU A 251 -27.75 -19.70 -1.34
N SER A 252 -27.56 -18.64 -2.11
CA SER A 252 -27.34 -17.28 -1.63
C SER A 252 -28.28 -16.30 -2.33
N ALA A 253 -28.66 -15.22 -1.63
CA ALA A 253 -29.43 -14.15 -2.25
C ALA A 253 -28.58 -13.47 -3.34
N HIS A 254 -29.22 -12.95 -4.39
CA HIS A 254 -28.52 -12.32 -5.54
C HIS A 254 -27.69 -11.09 -5.15
N GLN A 255 -28.00 -10.48 -4.01
CA GLN A 255 -27.32 -9.30 -3.46
C GLN A 255 -26.12 -9.67 -2.56
N THR A 256 -25.85 -10.96 -2.37
CA THR A 256 -24.74 -11.41 -1.52
C THR A 256 -23.42 -11.04 -2.19
N GLY A 257 -22.59 -10.28 -1.46
CA GLY A 257 -21.28 -9.88 -1.94
C GLY A 257 -20.28 -11.04 -1.91
N LEU A 258 -19.49 -11.15 -2.97
CA LEU A 258 -18.37 -12.07 -3.12
C LEU A 258 -17.14 -11.56 -2.38
N LYS A 259 -16.35 -12.50 -1.89
CA LYS A 259 -15.06 -12.27 -1.25
C LYS A 259 -13.96 -13.01 -2.01
N ASP A 260 -12.73 -12.54 -1.86
CA ASP A 260 -11.57 -13.21 -2.43
C ASP A 260 -11.49 -14.68 -2.00
N GLY A 261 -11.28 -15.58 -2.97
CA GLY A 261 -11.24 -17.01 -2.77
C GLY A 261 -12.59 -17.72 -2.72
N ASP A 262 -13.72 -16.99 -2.79
CA ASP A 262 -15.04 -17.62 -2.85
C ASP A 262 -15.19 -18.50 -4.09
N SER A 263 -15.97 -19.57 -3.94
CA SER A 263 -16.50 -20.33 -5.07
C SER A 263 -17.95 -19.95 -5.32
N ILE A 264 -18.32 -19.72 -6.58
CA ILE A 264 -19.68 -19.39 -6.99
C ILE A 264 -20.15 -20.34 -8.07
N ALA A 265 -21.40 -20.79 -7.97
CA ALA A 265 -22.09 -21.54 -9.01
C ALA A 265 -23.33 -20.76 -9.47
N PHE A 266 -23.48 -20.67 -10.78
CA PHE A 266 -24.68 -20.15 -11.42
C PHE A 266 -25.52 -21.33 -11.89
N LEU A 267 -26.73 -21.45 -11.35
CA LEU A 267 -27.61 -22.57 -11.60
C LEU A 267 -28.77 -22.08 -12.50
N PRO A 268 -28.83 -22.49 -13.77
CA PRO A 268 -29.94 -22.16 -14.63
C PRO A 268 -31.24 -22.77 -14.11
N PRO A 269 -32.41 -22.20 -14.45
CA PRO A 269 -33.68 -22.74 -14.02
C PRO A 269 -33.82 -24.17 -14.54
N MET A 270 -34.09 -25.12 -13.64
CA MET A 270 -34.26 -26.53 -14.00
C MET A 270 -35.46 -26.65 -14.95
N THR A 271 -35.20 -26.91 -16.23
CA THR A 271 -36.20 -27.49 -17.12
C THR A 271 -36.38 -28.94 -16.67
N GLY A 272 -37.30 -29.17 -15.75
CA GLY A 272 -37.69 -30.52 -15.35
C GLY A 272 -38.30 -31.26 -16.54
N GLY A 273 -37.73 -32.43 -16.84
CA GLY A 273 -38.39 -33.62 -17.41
C GLY A 273 -39.06 -33.49 -18.77
#